data_AF-A0A150VIX5-F1
#
_entry.id   AF-A0A150VIX5-F1
#
_cell.length_a   1.000
_cell.length_b   1.000
_cell.length_c   1.000
_cell.angle_alpha   90.00
_cell.angle_beta   90.00
_cell.angle_gamma   90.00
#
_symmetry.space_group_name_H-M   'P 1'
#
loop_
_entity.id
_entity.type
_entity.pdbx_description
1 polymer ?
#
loop_
_entity_poly.entity_id
_entity_poly.type
_entity_poly.pdbx_seq_one_letter_code
_entity_poly.pdbx_strand_id
1 'polypeptide(L)'
;MLATAARRPFVRWVFITAVVIFVIYWHINIPSEEEQPIWDPKKASSAVSKTPVEYVEHPDTEGEAPWNQASTSPTVPKLPPGEVANGKPDDKFDMNFGKVTNPEPIPGDGGGASSSPSGPEKAPSAQSKEQISHADDYLESFKRILEEQPMSIRDTKKTCEWDVIEDVDFQFADDKDWVLNDRSDEEIAEKQAQWHGYVKNGMIPYSDVQDKFEGKGIVICAGNERSLLRLHVLLKMLIHVGSKLPVEVHYYGDDELSPQNRTDLKAIFPSLFFNDLNGPHVLLNTTHDGFWINYNVKLASLLNSRFAEPMLLDSDNVPVADPMRLFESETYQNFGTVFYPDIARTRPQNPMWAITNTPCRPDEYEMESGQLAVDKRRFWYHLQLAAFFGHHDYYQDFLLGDKDCFRFAWHALKTPYGRPARWLTSVGYVARPKDKIPFPYEEVGTNETETIEEAYQGGPDSVYCGHSFGQHHPDGVDAPILFLHGGLVKTLNKEQIVHAREHGQGFFTAYKSSIKAGVISNVVEKVRIKWDAGTYAGENLDHVSQCTDMENVKPLPVGDSHTSELLNFEEAFTQAGGFWMLNETLWNSGNVPSFEGTP
;
A
#
# COMPACT_ATOMS: atom_id res chain seq x y z
N MET A 1 31.60 -17.69 -61.64
CA MET A 1 32.26 -16.70 -60.76
C MET A 1 31.76 -16.93 -59.34
N LEU A 2 32.71 -17.18 -58.44
CA LEU A 2 32.59 -17.23 -56.97
C LEU A 2 31.97 -15.90 -56.42
N ALA A 3 31.38 -15.75 -55.24
CA ALA A 3 31.42 -16.51 -53.99
C ALA A 3 30.17 -16.18 -53.13
N THR A 4 29.71 -17.16 -52.36
CA THR A 4 28.86 -17.01 -51.16
C THR A 4 29.61 -17.56 -49.95
N ALA A 5 29.29 -17.01 -48.77
CA ALA A 5 29.56 -17.49 -47.42
C ALA A 5 30.95 -17.20 -46.80
N ALA A 6 30.97 -16.33 -45.79
CA ALA A 6 31.56 -16.55 -44.45
C ALA A 6 31.85 -15.20 -43.77
N ARG A 7 31.08 -14.84 -42.72
CA ARG A 7 31.50 -13.92 -41.63
C ARG A 7 30.47 -13.93 -40.49
N ARG A 8 30.34 -15.07 -39.81
CA ARG A 8 29.79 -15.18 -38.44
C ARG A 8 30.54 -16.26 -37.65
N PRO A 9 31.78 -15.96 -37.17
CA PRO A 9 32.21 -16.62 -35.93
C PRO A 9 32.89 -15.70 -34.91
N PHE A 10 33.14 -14.41 -35.21
CA PHE A 10 33.97 -13.57 -34.34
C PHE A 10 33.25 -13.01 -33.10
N VAL A 11 31.93 -12.74 -33.20
CA VAL A 11 31.14 -12.14 -32.09
C VAL A 11 30.82 -13.15 -30.98
N ARG A 12 30.72 -14.45 -31.31
CA ARG A 12 30.46 -15.51 -30.32
C ARG A 12 31.68 -15.81 -29.43
N TRP A 13 32.89 -15.68 -29.97
CA TRP A 13 34.12 -15.92 -29.21
C TRP A 13 34.43 -14.78 -28.23
N VAL A 14 34.12 -13.53 -28.58
CA VAL A 14 34.32 -12.39 -27.66
C VAL A 14 33.39 -12.47 -26.45
N PHE A 15 32.13 -12.87 -26.66
CA PHE A 15 31.17 -13.06 -25.56
C PHE A 15 31.52 -14.23 -24.64
N ILE A 16 31.96 -15.36 -25.19
CA ILE A 16 32.36 -16.53 -24.38
C ILE A 16 33.63 -16.21 -23.59
N THR A 17 34.58 -15.47 -24.16
CA THR A 17 35.81 -15.08 -23.46
C THR A 17 35.54 -14.08 -22.33
N ALA A 18 34.61 -13.13 -22.52
CA ALA A 18 34.22 -12.18 -21.48
C ALA A 18 33.49 -12.87 -20.30
N VAL A 19 32.60 -13.83 -20.58
CA VAL A 19 31.90 -14.61 -19.54
C VAL A 19 32.87 -15.53 -18.78
N VAL A 20 33.83 -16.15 -19.47
CA VAL A 20 34.84 -17.00 -18.81
C VAL A 20 35.79 -16.17 -17.94
N ILE A 21 36.20 -14.97 -18.37
CA ILE A 21 37.01 -14.05 -17.55
C ILE A 21 36.20 -13.57 -16.33
N PHE A 22 34.90 -13.30 -16.47
CA PHE A 22 34.05 -12.88 -15.36
C PHE A 22 33.82 -14.02 -14.34
N VAL A 23 33.63 -15.26 -14.81
CA VAL A 23 33.49 -16.44 -13.94
C VAL A 23 34.80 -16.78 -13.21
N ILE A 24 35.95 -16.61 -13.89
CA ILE A 24 37.27 -16.79 -13.26
C ILE A 24 37.55 -15.67 -12.25
N TYR A 25 37.20 -14.42 -12.55
CA TYR A 25 37.35 -13.30 -11.61
C TYR A 25 36.41 -13.43 -10.40
N TRP A 26 35.22 -14.01 -10.59
CA TRP A 26 34.27 -14.35 -9.53
C TRP A 26 34.77 -15.51 -8.64
N HIS A 27 35.44 -16.52 -9.21
CA HIS A 27 35.96 -17.66 -8.45
C HIS A 27 37.29 -17.40 -7.75
N ILE A 28 38.10 -16.44 -8.22
CA ILE A 28 39.42 -16.12 -7.62
C ILE A 28 39.30 -15.16 -6.42
N ASN A 29 38.19 -14.41 -6.28
CA ASN A 29 38.01 -13.41 -5.21
C ASN A 29 37.04 -13.83 -4.09
N ILE A 30 36.74 -15.12 -3.96
CA ILE A 30 36.08 -15.67 -2.77
C ILE A 30 37.16 -16.03 -1.75
N PRO A 31 37.13 -15.50 -0.51
CA PRO A 31 38.00 -16.00 0.56
C PRO A 31 37.76 -17.49 0.79
N SER A 32 38.84 -18.27 0.84
CA SER A 32 38.82 -19.71 1.07
C SER A 32 38.09 -20.10 2.35
N GLU A 33 37.44 -21.27 2.30
CA GLU A 33 36.56 -21.93 3.27
C GLU A 33 37.25 -22.37 4.60
N GLU A 34 38.23 -21.62 5.11
CA GLU A 34 39.02 -21.99 6.30
C GLU A 34 39.02 -20.96 7.45
N GLU A 35 38.21 -19.89 7.39
CA GLU A 35 38.02 -18.94 8.51
C GLU A 35 36.54 -18.64 8.83
N GLN A 36 35.75 -19.68 9.09
CA GLN A 36 34.43 -19.56 9.72
C GLN A 36 34.44 -20.37 11.04
N PRO A 37 34.10 -19.77 12.20
CA PRO A 37 34.07 -20.51 13.45
C PRO A 37 32.92 -21.52 13.43
N ILE A 38 33.27 -22.80 13.43
CA ILE A 38 32.35 -23.92 13.64
C ILE A 38 31.63 -23.69 14.98
N TRP A 39 30.31 -23.53 14.92
CA TRP A 39 29.46 -23.47 16.11
C TRP A 39 29.48 -24.81 16.85
N ASP A 40 30.10 -24.82 18.04
CA ASP A 40 30.14 -25.95 18.98
C ASP A 40 29.01 -25.79 20.01
N PRO A 41 27.95 -26.63 19.98
CA PRO A 41 26.81 -26.52 20.90
C PRO A 41 27.18 -26.78 22.37
N LYS A 42 28.42 -27.20 22.68
CA LYS A 42 28.86 -27.52 24.05
C LYS A 42 29.60 -26.38 24.77
N LYS A 43 29.87 -25.26 24.11
CA LYS A 43 30.51 -24.07 24.73
C LYS A 43 29.55 -22.99 25.21
N ALA A 44 28.25 -23.09 24.93
CA ALA A 44 27.24 -22.16 25.43
C ALA A 44 26.72 -22.48 26.85
N SER A 45 27.12 -23.60 27.46
CA SER A 45 26.59 -24.05 28.75
C SER A 45 27.55 -23.91 29.95
N SER A 46 28.63 -23.12 29.85
CA SER A 46 29.60 -22.98 30.95
C SER A 46 30.02 -21.55 31.31
N ALA A 47 29.33 -20.51 30.82
CA ALA A 47 29.50 -19.13 31.29
C ALA A 47 28.39 -18.75 32.29
N VAL A 48 28.26 -19.53 33.37
CA VAL A 48 27.61 -19.08 34.62
C VAL A 48 28.69 -19.12 35.70
N SER A 49 29.37 -17.99 35.87
CA SER A 49 30.34 -17.78 36.94
C SER A 49 29.70 -16.95 38.03
N LYS A 50 29.41 -17.62 39.15
CA LYS A 50 29.06 -17.09 40.46
C LYS A 50 30.20 -16.25 41.03
N THR A 51 29.93 -15.05 41.53
CA THR A 51 30.43 -14.54 42.83
C THR A 51 29.67 -13.27 43.26
N PRO A 52 29.59 -12.99 44.57
CA PRO A 52 28.50 -12.27 45.22
C PRO A 52 28.80 -10.79 45.46
N VAL A 53 27.77 -9.97 45.64
CA VAL A 53 27.92 -8.62 46.22
C VAL A 53 27.12 -8.54 47.53
N GLU A 54 27.84 -8.06 48.53
CA GLU A 54 27.54 -8.03 49.95
C GLU A 54 26.42 -7.06 50.33
N TYR A 55 25.66 -7.46 51.37
CA TYR A 55 24.83 -6.57 52.18
C TYR A 55 25.73 -5.69 53.06
N VAL A 56 25.46 -4.39 53.07
CA VAL A 56 25.93 -3.48 54.13
C VAL A 56 24.72 -2.75 54.71
N GLU A 57 24.60 -2.84 56.03
CA GLU A 57 23.54 -2.28 56.86
C GLU A 57 23.96 -0.93 57.48
N HIS A 58 22.97 -0.03 57.60
CA HIS A 58 22.77 1.07 58.58
C HIS A 58 23.57 2.39 58.47
N PRO A 59 23.11 3.53 59.09
CA PRO A 59 21.95 3.73 59.98
C PRO A 59 21.03 4.95 59.67
N ASP A 60 19.99 5.05 60.49
CA ASP A 60 18.91 6.04 60.63
C ASP A 60 19.30 7.53 60.55
N THR A 61 18.35 8.37 60.08
CA THR A 61 17.83 9.52 60.85
C THR A 61 16.64 10.19 60.16
N GLU A 62 15.50 10.13 60.85
CA GLU A 62 14.50 11.19 61.12
C GLU A 62 14.01 12.14 60.01
N GLY A 63 12.68 12.15 59.80
CA GLY A 63 11.99 13.20 59.04
C GLY A 63 10.52 12.90 58.72
N GLU A 64 9.71 12.76 59.76
CA GLU A 64 8.26 13.04 59.89
C GLU A 64 7.30 12.98 58.66
N ALA A 65 6.22 12.21 58.85
CA ALA A 65 4.99 12.09 58.06
C ALA A 65 4.08 13.34 58.16
N PRO A 66 2.75 13.33 57.83
CA PRO A 66 1.90 12.48 56.96
C PRO A 66 1.10 13.35 55.92
N TRP A 67 0.28 12.84 55.00
CA TRP A 67 -1.19 12.66 55.18
C TRP A 67 -1.85 11.97 53.99
N ASN A 68 -2.79 11.11 54.36
CA ASN A 68 -3.80 10.42 53.55
C ASN A 68 -4.88 11.35 52.96
N GLN A 69 -5.57 10.81 51.94
CA GLN A 69 -6.98 11.04 51.57
C GLN A 69 -7.39 12.42 51.00
N ALA A 70 -7.88 12.44 49.76
CA ALA A 70 -9.32 12.61 49.48
C ALA A 70 -9.64 12.59 47.97
N SER A 71 -10.78 11.97 47.67
CA SER A 71 -11.58 11.98 46.45
C SER A 71 -11.91 13.36 45.88
N THR A 72 -12.14 13.46 44.55
CA THR A 72 -13.48 13.76 43.97
C THR A 72 -13.44 13.86 42.44
N SER A 73 -14.45 13.23 41.81
CA SER A 73 -14.78 13.23 40.38
C SER A 73 -15.43 14.57 39.95
N PRO A 74 -15.25 15.04 38.70
CA PRO A 74 -16.10 16.11 38.15
C PRO A 74 -17.40 15.53 37.57
N THR A 75 -18.51 16.16 37.97
CA THR A 75 -19.89 15.82 37.60
C THR A 75 -20.33 16.57 36.33
N VAL A 76 -21.11 15.88 35.51
CA VAL A 76 -21.81 16.35 34.31
C VAL A 76 -22.94 17.32 34.69
N PRO A 77 -23.12 18.47 34.00
CA PRO A 77 -24.27 19.34 34.23
C PRO A 77 -25.56 18.77 33.60
N LYS A 78 -26.62 18.65 34.42
CA LYS A 78 -28.00 18.38 33.98
C LYS A 78 -28.72 19.68 33.63
N LEU A 79 -29.50 19.62 32.54
CA LEU A 79 -30.47 20.63 32.09
C LEU A 79 -31.64 20.78 33.09
N PRO A 80 -32.26 21.97 33.18
CA PRO A 80 -33.49 22.19 33.95
C PRO A 80 -34.79 21.88 33.15
N PRO A 81 -35.91 21.54 33.82
CA PRO A 81 -37.16 21.14 33.17
C PRO A 81 -38.27 22.21 33.15
N GLY A 82 -39.17 22.12 32.17
CA GLY A 82 -40.55 22.60 32.25
C GLY A 82 -41.01 23.53 31.12
N GLU A 83 -41.87 23.06 30.21
CA GLU A 83 -43.32 23.37 30.21
C GLU A 83 -44.03 22.74 28.99
N VAL A 84 -45.24 22.23 29.23
CA VAL A 84 -46.14 21.61 28.26
C VAL A 84 -47.13 22.67 27.77
N ALA A 85 -47.30 22.81 26.45
CA ALA A 85 -48.50 23.44 25.88
C ALA A 85 -48.88 22.82 24.53
N ASN A 86 -50.17 22.50 24.43
CA ASN A 86 -50.88 21.94 23.28
C ASN A 86 -50.99 22.93 22.10
N GLY A 87 -50.98 22.42 20.86
CA GLY A 87 -51.51 23.13 19.69
C GLY A 87 -51.12 22.50 18.34
N LYS A 88 -52.08 21.89 17.64
CA LYS A 88 -52.09 21.65 16.18
C LYS A 88 -52.89 22.78 15.49
N PRO A 89 -53.01 22.82 14.15
CA PRO A 89 -52.00 23.08 13.11
C PRO A 89 -52.41 24.30 12.25
N ASP A 90 -51.58 24.76 11.30
CA ASP A 90 -51.99 25.05 9.91
C ASP A 90 -50.98 25.86 9.09
N ASP A 91 -50.98 25.50 7.80
CA ASP A 91 -50.73 26.29 6.58
C ASP A 91 -49.31 26.60 6.05
N LYS A 92 -49.00 25.82 4.99
CA LYS A 92 -48.61 26.21 3.61
C LYS A 92 -47.17 26.67 3.27
N PHE A 93 -46.67 26.01 2.23
CA PHE A 93 -45.93 26.48 1.02
C PHE A 93 -44.69 25.59 0.77
N ASP A 94 -44.83 24.45 0.08
CA ASP A 94 -44.88 24.22 -1.39
C ASP A 94 -43.51 24.38 -2.08
N MET A 95 -42.86 23.24 -2.36
CA MET A 95 -41.64 23.14 -3.18
C MET A 95 -41.95 22.33 -4.44
N ASN A 96 -41.88 23.01 -5.59
CA ASN A 96 -41.94 22.44 -6.93
C ASN A 96 -40.52 22.03 -7.36
N PHE A 97 -40.29 20.75 -7.64
CA PHE A 97 -39.20 20.31 -8.51
C PHE A 97 -39.78 19.63 -9.75
N GLY A 98 -39.40 20.18 -10.90
CA GLY A 98 -39.88 19.80 -12.22
C GLY A 98 -39.48 18.38 -12.63
N LYS A 99 -40.43 17.69 -13.26
CA LYS A 99 -40.30 16.39 -13.90
C LYS A 99 -39.40 16.50 -15.13
N VAL A 100 -38.41 15.61 -15.24
CA VAL A 100 -37.78 15.25 -16.52
C VAL A 100 -38.42 13.92 -16.98
N THR A 101 -38.88 13.92 -18.22
CA THR A 101 -39.66 12.86 -18.87
C THR A 101 -38.74 11.81 -19.51
N ASN A 102 -39.03 10.52 -19.27
CA ASN A 102 -38.52 9.39 -20.05
C ASN A 102 -39.20 9.34 -21.42
N PRO A 103 -38.51 8.94 -22.51
CA PRO A 103 -39.17 8.58 -23.77
C PRO A 103 -39.58 7.09 -23.80
N GLU A 104 -40.72 6.84 -24.45
CA GLU A 104 -41.40 5.55 -24.69
C GLU A 104 -40.75 4.68 -25.79
N PRO A 105 -41.08 3.36 -25.87
CA PRO A 105 -40.44 2.37 -26.73
C PRO A 105 -41.13 2.16 -28.09
N ILE A 106 -40.40 1.57 -29.05
CA ILE A 106 -40.89 1.16 -30.39
C ILE A 106 -40.85 -0.39 -30.50
N PRO A 107 -41.82 -1.07 -31.15
CA PRO A 107 -42.14 -2.48 -30.91
C PRO A 107 -41.43 -3.49 -31.83
N GLY A 108 -41.55 -4.77 -31.42
CA GLY A 108 -40.73 -5.90 -31.86
C GLY A 108 -41.02 -6.53 -33.23
N ASP A 109 -40.17 -7.50 -33.57
CA ASP A 109 -40.51 -8.65 -34.41
C ASP A 109 -39.75 -9.90 -33.91
N GLY A 110 -40.36 -11.06 -34.08
CA GLY A 110 -40.10 -12.25 -33.27
C GLY A 110 -39.24 -13.37 -33.87
N GLY A 111 -39.05 -14.40 -33.04
CA GLY A 111 -38.88 -15.80 -33.46
C GLY A 111 -37.48 -16.40 -33.31
N GLY A 112 -37.33 -17.36 -32.38
CA GLY A 112 -36.22 -18.32 -32.41
C GLY A 112 -35.82 -18.85 -31.04
N ALA A 113 -36.43 -19.96 -30.62
CA ALA A 113 -36.01 -20.70 -29.42
C ALA A 113 -34.71 -21.48 -29.67
N SER A 114 -33.70 -21.27 -28.82
CA SER A 114 -32.63 -22.26 -28.59
C SER A 114 -32.20 -22.22 -27.12
N SER A 115 -32.31 -23.37 -26.47
CA SER A 115 -31.89 -23.62 -25.09
C SER A 115 -30.37 -23.50 -24.93
N SER A 116 -29.93 -22.58 -24.08
CA SER A 116 -28.53 -22.46 -23.60
C SER A 116 -28.50 -22.57 -22.07
N PRO A 117 -27.45 -23.17 -21.48
CA PRO A 117 -27.37 -23.41 -20.04
C PRO A 117 -26.95 -22.14 -19.29
N SER A 118 -27.60 -21.91 -18.14
CA SER A 118 -27.21 -21.08 -16.98
C SER A 118 -26.11 -20.03 -17.19
N GLY A 119 -26.52 -18.77 -17.28
CA GLY A 119 -25.64 -17.59 -17.23
C GLY A 119 -24.98 -17.37 -15.86
N PRO A 120 -24.10 -16.35 -15.75
CA PRO A 120 -23.24 -16.15 -14.60
C PRO A 120 -24.07 -15.81 -13.35
N GLU A 121 -23.72 -16.48 -12.26
CA GLU A 121 -24.26 -16.21 -10.93
C GLU A 121 -24.07 -14.71 -10.61
N LYS A 122 -25.17 -14.07 -10.20
CA LYS A 122 -25.15 -12.71 -9.65
C LYS A 122 -24.10 -12.65 -8.53
N ALA A 123 -23.42 -11.50 -8.42
CA ALA A 123 -22.62 -11.13 -7.26
C ALA A 123 -23.28 -11.65 -5.98
N PRO A 124 -22.51 -12.26 -5.06
CA PRO A 124 -23.06 -13.00 -3.92
C PRO A 124 -24.13 -12.14 -3.26
N SER A 125 -25.34 -12.68 -3.20
CA SER A 125 -26.47 -12.00 -2.58
C SER A 125 -26.02 -11.55 -1.20
N ALA A 126 -26.12 -10.25 -0.95
CA ALA A 126 -25.84 -9.63 0.33
C ALA A 126 -26.25 -10.59 1.45
N GLN A 127 -25.26 -11.10 2.19
CA GLN A 127 -25.52 -11.46 3.58
C GLN A 127 -26.34 -10.31 4.15
N SER A 128 -27.45 -10.63 4.82
CA SER A 128 -28.27 -9.64 5.49
C SER A 128 -27.36 -8.61 6.14
N LYS A 129 -27.65 -7.32 5.93
CA LYS A 129 -27.01 -6.19 6.62
C LYS A 129 -27.24 -6.27 8.15
N GLU A 130 -26.99 -7.40 8.78
CA GLU A 130 -26.55 -7.41 10.16
C GLU A 130 -25.24 -6.65 10.12
N GLN A 131 -25.32 -5.40 10.55
CA GLN A 131 -24.21 -4.49 10.59
C GLN A 131 -23.24 -5.04 11.62
N ILE A 132 -22.30 -5.87 11.16
CA ILE A 132 -21.30 -6.48 12.03
C ILE A 132 -20.60 -5.35 12.77
N SER A 133 -20.76 -5.38 14.09
CA SER A 133 -20.37 -4.28 14.97
C SER A 133 -19.22 -4.70 15.88
N HIS A 134 -19.08 -6.00 16.13
CA HIS A 134 -18.01 -6.61 16.89
C HIS A 134 -17.37 -7.78 16.15
N ALA A 135 -16.07 -7.98 16.36
CA ALA A 135 -15.31 -9.05 15.72
C ALA A 135 -15.85 -10.43 16.09
N ASP A 136 -16.37 -10.59 17.31
CA ASP A 136 -16.93 -11.85 17.81
C ASP A 136 -18.20 -12.27 17.06
N ASP A 137 -18.89 -11.34 16.39
CA ASP A 137 -20.06 -11.63 15.55
C ASP A 137 -19.71 -12.61 14.41
N TYR A 138 -18.43 -12.66 14.00
CA TYR A 138 -17.97 -13.56 12.94
C TYR A 138 -17.73 -15.01 13.39
N LEU A 139 -17.57 -15.29 14.68
CA LEU A 139 -17.08 -16.60 15.16
C LEU A 139 -17.95 -17.77 14.70
N GLU A 140 -19.27 -17.58 14.64
CA GLU A 140 -20.19 -18.62 14.14
C GLU A 140 -20.08 -18.81 12.62
N SER A 141 -19.91 -17.72 11.86
CA SER A 141 -19.69 -17.81 10.42
C SER A 141 -18.37 -18.52 10.09
N PHE A 142 -17.32 -18.32 10.89
CA PHE A 142 -16.04 -18.99 10.71
C PHE A 142 -16.19 -20.50 10.84
N LYS A 143 -16.95 -21.01 11.81
CA LYS A 143 -17.16 -22.47 11.93
C LYS A 143 -17.70 -23.08 10.63
N ARG A 144 -18.66 -22.41 10.00
CA ARG A 144 -19.25 -22.84 8.71
C ARG A 144 -18.25 -22.76 7.56
N ILE A 145 -17.47 -21.68 7.49
CA ILE A 145 -16.44 -21.49 6.46
C ILE A 145 -15.38 -22.59 6.53
N LEU A 146 -14.96 -22.96 7.74
CA LEU A 146 -13.94 -23.99 7.98
C LEU A 146 -14.43 -25.42 7.69
N GLU A 147 -15.72 -25.59 7.40
CA GLU A 147 -16.38 -26.86 7.02
C GLU A 147 -16.71 -26.92 5.52
N GLU A 148 -16.44 -25.86 4.76
CA GLU A 148 -16.67 -25.83 3.32
C GLU A 148 -15.88 -26.91 2.58
N GLN A 149 -16.43 -27.39 1.47
CA GLN A 149 -15.72 -28.33 0.61
C GLN A 149 -14.52 -27.62 -0.04
N PRO A 150 -13.32 -28.20 0.03
CA PRO A 150 -12.12 -27.58 -0.51
C PRO A 150 -12.14 -27.60 -2.04
N MET A 151 -11.71 -26.51 -2.66
CA MET A 151 -11.47 -26.41 -4.09
C MET A 151 -10.03 -26.74 -4.44
N SER A 152 -9.83 -27.47 -5.54
CA SER A 152 -8.51 -27.66 -6.15
C SER A 152 -8.07 -26.39 -6.92
N ILE A 153 -6.76 -26.24 -7.19
CA ILE A 153 -6.26 -25.19 -8.10
C ILE A 153 -6.92 -25.31 -9.48
N ARG A 154 -7.16 -26.56 -9.93
CA ARG A 154 -7.85 -26.82 -11.20
C ARG A 154 -9.26 -26.24 -11.24
N ASP A 155 -9.96 -26.21 -10.11
CA ASP A 155 -11.33 -25.68 -10.05
C ASP A 155 -11.34 -24.16 -9.87
N THR A 156 -10.48 -23.62 -9.02
CA THR A 156 -10.44 -22.16 -8.78
C THR A 156 -10.00 -21.38 -10.01
N LYS A 157 -9.08 -21.91 -10.84
CA LYS A 157 -8.60 -21.20 -12.03
C LYS A 157 -9.62 -21.07 -13.15
N LYS A 158 -10.70 -21.88 -13.16
CA LYS A 158 -11.73 -21.87 -14.20
C LYS A 158 -12.52 -20.57 -14.28
N THR A 159 -12.51 -19.75 -13.23
CA THR A 159 -13.32 -18.53 -13.15
C THR A 159 -12.58 -17.28 -13.61
N CYS A 160 -11.26 -17.36 -13.83
CA CYS A 160 -10.51 -16.27 -14.44
C CYS A 160 -10.37 -16.50 -15.94
N GLU A 161 -11.17 -15.76 -16.70
CA GLU A 161 -11.09 -15.68 -18.15
C GLU A 161 -10.87 -14.20 -18.53
N TRP A 162 -9.76 -13.92 -19.23
CA TRP A 162 -9.49 -12.61 -19.85
C TRP A 162 -9.37 -12.78 -21.36
N ASP A 163 -9.89 -11.82 -22.11
CA ASP A 163 -9.87 -11.85 -23.58
C ASP A 163 -8.43 -11.79 -24.14
N VAL A 164 -7.56 -11.03 -23.47
CA VAL A 164 -6.15 -10.83 -23.84
C VAL A 164 -5.29 -10.90 -22.58
N ILE A 165 -4.82 -12.10 -22.24
CA ILE A 165 -4.05 -12.33 -21.01
C ILE A 165 -2.69 -11.62 -21.04
N GLU A 166 -2.14 -11.39 -22.23
CA GLU A 166 -0.85 -10.70 -22.45
C GLU A 166 -0.89 -9.22 -22.06
N ASP A 167 -2.09 -8.63 -22.01
CA ASP A 167 -2.27 -7.25 -21.56
C ASP A 167 -2.48 -7.15 -20.04
N VAL A 168 -2.65 -8.29 -19.35
CA VAL A 168 -2.84 -8.33 -17.90
C VAL A 168 -1.48 -8.22 -17.21
N ASP A 169 -1.33 -7.19 -16.39
CA ASP A 169 -0.18 -7.09 -15.50
C ASP A 169 -0.30 -8.13 -14.38
N PHE A 170 0.73 -8.97 -14.24
CA PHE A 170 0.85 -9.94 -13.17
C PHE A 170 2.10 -9.64 -12.36
N GLN A 171 1.97 -9.65 -11.04
CA GLN A 171 3.08 -9.39 -10.11
C GLN A 171 4.24 -10.37 -10.28
N PHE A 172 3.93 -11.62 -10.60
CA PHE A 172 4.91 -12.68 -10.82
C PHE A 172 4.97 -13.06 -12.30
N ALA A 173 6.18 -13.36 -12.78
CA ALA A 173 6.40 -13.88 -14.13
C ALA A 173 5.74 -15.26 -14.33
N ASP A 174 5.56 -15.65 -15.59
CA ASP A 174 4.94 -16.92 -15.99
C ASP A 174 5.89 -18.12 -15.92
N ASP A 175 7.16 -17.87 -15.59
CA ASP A 175 8.23 -18.87 -15.46
C ASP A 175 8.37 -19.46 -14.05
N LYS A 176 7.56 -19.01 -13.09
CA LYS A 176 7.57 -19.53 -11.72
C LYS A 176 7.11 -20.98 -11.69
N ASP A 177 7.75 -21.80 -10.86
CA ASP A 177 7.42 -23.22 -10.74
C ASP A 177 5.94 -23.46 -10.44
N TRP A 178 5.35 -22.69 -9.51
CA TRP A 178 3.94 -22.79 -9.17
C TRP A 178 2.98 -22.29 -10.26
N VAL A 179 3.48 -21.56 -11.28
CA VAL A 179 2.69 -21.20 -12.47
C VAL A 179 2.72 -22.31 -13.50
N LEU A 180 3.87 -22.96 -13.67
CA LEU A 180 4.07 -24.05 -14.62
C LEU A 180 3.48 -25.38 -14.12
N ASN A 181 3.54 -25.59 -12.81
CA ASN A 181 3.14 -26.81 -12.12
C ASN A 181 2.19 -26.46 -10.97
N ASP A 182 0.91 -26.84 -11.10
CA ASP A 182 -0.06 -26.70 -10.00
C ASP A 182 0.45 -27.46 -8.76
N ARG A 183 0.36 -26.84 -7.58
CA ARG A 183 0.60 -27.53 -6.29
C ARG A 183 -0.41 -28.67 -6.11
N SER A 184 0.00 -29.73 -5.40
CA SER A 184 -0.87 -30.91 -5.25
C SER A 184 -2.05 -30.64 -4.31
N ASP A 185 -3.15 -31.37 -4.50
CA ASP A 185 -4.33 -31.24 -3.64
C ASP A 185 -4.01 -31.58 -2.17
N GLU A 186 -3.05 -32.47 -1.92
CA GLU A 186 -2.56 -32.79 -0.57
C GLU A 186 -1.84 -31.59 0.07
N GLU A 187 -0.98 -30.89 -0.69
CA GLU A 187 -0.31 -29.67 -0.22
C GLU A 187 -1.35 -28.58 0.10
N ILE A 188 -2.34 -28.38 -0.78
CA ILE A 188 -3.42 -27.41 -0.55
C ILE A 188 -4.23 -27.77 0.70
N ALA A 189 -4.60 -29.04 0.88
CA ALA A 189 -5.34 -29.50 2.05
C ALA A 189 -4.53 -29.32 3.35
N GLU A 190 -3.21 -29.55 3.31
CA GLU A 190 -2.32 -29.28 4.45
C GLU A 190 -2.33 -27.80 4.82
N LYS A 191 -2.21 -26.91 3.84
CA LYS A 191 -2.21 -25.45 4.07
C LYS A 191 -3.56 -24.93 4.55
N GLN A 192 -4.66 -25.46 4.02
CA GLN A 192 -6.00 -25.21 4.53
C GLN A 192 -6.11 -25.62 6.00
N ALA A 193 -5.70 -26.85 6.35
CA ALA A 193 -5.73 -27.33 7.72
C ALA A 193 -4.88 -26.46 8.68
N GLN A 194 -3.74 -25.93 8.22
CA GLN A 194 -2.89 -25.04 9.01
C GLN A 194 -3.61 -23.73 9.38
N TRP A 195 -4.12 -22.99 8.40
CA TRP A 195 -4.79 -21.72 8.71
C TRP A 195 -6.16 -21.96 9.38
N HIS A 196 -6.87 -23.06 9.09
CA HIS A 196 -8.05 -23.47 9.83
C HIS A 196 -7.74 -23.73 11.31
N GLY A 197 -6.61 -24.41 11.59
CA GLY A 197 -6.14 -24.65 12.94
C GLY A 197 -5.81 -23.35 13.68
N TYR A 198 -5.21 -22.39 12.97
CA TYR A 198 -4.94 -21.05 13.50
C TYR A 198 -6.21 -20.27 13.82
N VAL A 199 -7.22 -20.24 12.93
CA VAL A 199 -8.51 -19.60 13.20
C VAL A 199 -9.21 -20.23 14.41
N LYS A 200 -9.14 -21.56 14.55
CA LYS A 200 -9.80 -22.28 15.66
C LYS A 200 -9.13 -22.06 17.01
N ASN A 201 -7.79 -22.00 17.05
CA ASN A 201 -7.05 -22.15 18.31
C ASN A 201 -5.89 -21.16 18.51
N GLY A 202 -5.49 -20.41 17.48
CA GLY A 202 -4.28 -19.58 17.48
C GLY A 202 -4.53 -18.08 17.52
N MET A 203 -5.78 -17.64 17.36
CA MET A 203 -6.13 -16.22 17.41
C MET A 203 -6.34 -15.74 18.85
N ILE A 204 -5.91 -14.50 19.10
CA ILE A 204 -6.21 -13.74 20.31
C ILE A 204 -7.69 -13.33 20.25
N PRO A 205 -8.53 -13.71 21.23
CA PRO A 205 -9.91 -13.25 21.32
C PRO A 205 -9.99 -11.73 21.39
N TYR A 206 -10.95 -11.11 20.68
CA TYR A 206 -11.12 -9.66 20.72
C TYR A 206 -11.50 -9.17 22.12
N SER A 207 -12.29 -9.94 22.87
CA SER A 207 -12.64 -9.67 24.27
C SER A 207 -11.45 -9.41 25.18
N ASP A 208 -10.29 -10.01 24.88
CA ASP A 208 -9.09 -9.92 25.71
C ASP A 208 -8.29 -8.63 25.46
N VAL A 209 -8.59 -7.94 24.37
CA VAL A 209 -7.85 -6.75 23.91
C VAL A 209 -8.74 -5.54 23.58
N GLN A 210 -10.07 -5.67 23.62
CA GLN A 210 -11.00 -4.62 23.20
C GLN A 210 -10.77 -3.27 23.91
N ASP A 211 -10.41 -3.30 25.19
CA ASP A 211 -10.16 -2.10 26.01
C ASP A 211 -8.81 -1.43 25.70
N LYS A 212 -7.98 -2.00 24.81
CA LYS A 212 -6.68 -1.45 24.42
C LYS A 212 -6.76 -0.47 23.25
N PHE A 213 -7.91 -0.40 22.57
CA PHE A 213 -8.04 0.33 21.31
C PHE A 213 -9.09 1.43 21.37
N GLU A 214 -8.75 2.64 20.94
CA GLU A 214 -9.68 3.78 20.91
C GLU A 214 -9.44 4.71 19.74
N GLY A 215 -10.52 5.36 19.27
CA GLY A 215 -10.44 6.41 18.26
C GLY A 215 -9.91 5.99 16.89
N LYS A 216 -9.67 7.01 16.06
CA LYS A 216 -9.11 6.93 14.71
C LYS A 216 -7.72 7.55 14.71
N GLY A 217 -6.82 7.02 13.89
CA GLY A 217 -5.49 7.59 13.74
C GLY A 217 -4.70 6.97 12.62
N ILE A 218 -3.58 7.60 12.30
CA ILE A 218 -2.67 7.18 11.25
C ILE A 218 -1.55 6.36 11.87
N VAL A 219 -1.23 5.21 11.26
CA VAL A 219 -0.15 4.31 11.65
C VAL A 219 0.92 4.35 10.57
N ILE A 220 2.17 4.63 10.94
CA ILE A 220 3.30 4.70 10.00
C ILE A 220 4.42 3.84 10.52
N CYS A 221 4.96 2.96 9.68
CA CYS A 221 6.20 2.24 9.97
C CYS A 221 7.39 3.10 9.55
N ALA A 222 8.21 3.54 10.50
CA ALA A 222 9.40 4.31 10.23
C ALA A 222 10.40 4.22 11.39
N GLY A 223 11.68 4.09 11.06
CA GLY A 223 12.77 4.12 12.03
C GLY A 223 14.12 4.29 11.34
N ASN A 224 14.42 3.57 10.27
CA ASN A 224 15.69 3.78 9.54
C ASN A 224 15.81 5.19 8.91
N GLU A 225 17.05 5.64 8.66
CA GLU A 225 17.41 7.01 8.23
C GLU A 225 16.56 7.54 7.06
N ARG A 226 16.39 6.73 6.01
CA ARG A 226 15.61 7.11 4.82
C ARG A 226 14.12 7.21 5.13
N SER A 227 13.58 6.32 5.95
CA SER A 227 12.19 6.38 6.38
C SER A 227 11.92 7.60 7.28
N LEU A 228 12.89 8.07 8.06
CA LEU A 228 12.76 9.28 8.88
C LEU A 228 12.63 10.55 8.03
N LEU A 229 13.44 10.70 6.98
CA LEU A 229 13.32 11.84 6.07
C LEU A 229 11.96 11.87 5.38
N ARG A 230 11.43 10.71 4.99
CA ARG A 230 10.10 10.60 4.40
C ARG A 230 8.98 10.89 5.41
N LEU A 231 9.11 10.35 6.64
CA LEU A 231 8.19 10.65 7.74
C LEU A 231 8.12 12.16 8.01
N HIS A 232 9.26 12.86 7.97
CA HIS A 232 9.30 14.31 8.15
C HIS A 232 8.49 15.05 7.08
N VAL A 233 8.66 14.67 5.81
CA VAL A 233 7.87 15.20 4.69
C VAL A 233 6.39 14.89 4.90
N LEU A 234 6.06 13.65 5.24
CA LEU A 234 4.69 13.19 5.49
C LEU A 234 4.00 13.98 6.62
N LEU A 235 4.68 14.20 7.76
CA LEU A 235 4.15 15.00 8.87
C LEU A 235 3.90 16.46 8.47
N LYS A 236 4.82 17.07 7.71
CA LYS A 236 4.63 18.43 7.19
C LYS A 236 3.48 18.51 6.19
N MET A 237 3.30 17.49 5.36
CA MET A 237 2.18 17.40 4.43
C MET A 237 0.84 17.20 5.16
N LEU A 238 0.81 16.42 6.24
CA LEU A 238 -0.36 16.32 7.13
C LEU A 238 -0.74 17.68 7.75
N ILE A 239 0.25 18.47 8.16
CA ILE A 239 0.03 19.84 8.64
C ILE A 239 -0.51 20.73 7.51
N HIS A 240 0.07 20.64 6.32
CA HIS A 240 -0.33 21.42 5.15
C HIS A 240 -1.80 21.17 4.76
N VAL A 241 -2.24 19.91 4.72
CA VAL A 241 -3.63 19.55 4.42
C VAL A 241 -4.58 19.76 5.61
N GLY A 242 -4.08 20.26 6.74
CA GLY A 242 -4.89 20.63 7.91
C GLY A 242 -5.32 19.46 8.81
N SER A 243 -4.72 18.28 8.64
CA SER A 243 -5.12 17.06 9.37
C SER A 243 -5.06 17.25 10.89
N LYS A 244 -6.05 16.69 11.57
CA LYS A 244 -6.13 16.62 13.04
C LYS A 244 -6.04 15.19 13.57
N LEU A 245 -5.90 14.21 12.67
CA LEU A 245 -5.75 12.83 13.08
C LEU A 245 -4.45 12.66 13.87
N PRO A 246 -4.50 11.98 15.03
CA PRO A 246 -3.28 11.57 15.71
C PRO A 246 -2.49 10.58 14.86
N VAL A 247 -1.18 10.60 15.00
CA VAL A 247 -0.26 9.72 14.29
C VAL A 247 0.46 8.83 15.31
N GLU A 248 0.63 7.56 14.99
CA GLU A 248 1.44 6.62 15.77
C GLU A 248 2.54 6.04 14.87
N VAL A 249 3.79 6.29 15.25
CA VAL A 249 4.97 5.79 14.53
C VAL A 249 5.43 4.48 15.17
N HIS A 250 5.48 3.43 14.36
CA HIS A 250 5.93 2.10 14.76
C HIS A 250 7.36 1.89 14.28
N TYR A 251 8.20 1.40 15.18
CA TYR A 251 9.65 1.23 15.00
C TYR A 251 10.13 0.04 15.85
N TYR A 252 11.38 -0.39 15.70
CA TYR A 252 11.96 -1.55 16.38
C TYR A 252 13.20 -1.18 17.19
N GLY A 253 13.00 -0.90 18.49
CA GLY A 253 14.07 -0.55 19.42
C GLY A 253 14.67 0.84 19.21
N ASP A 254 15.41 1.31 20.23
CA ASP A 254 16.00 2.65 20.24
C ASP A 254 17.14 2.85 19.23
N ASP A 255 17.73 1.76 18.72
CA ASP A 255 18.74 1.79 17.66
C ASP A 255 18.12 2.20 16.31
N GLU A 256 16.85 1.86 16.08
CA GLU A 256 16.13 2.28 14.87
C GLU A 256 15.60 3.71 15.04
N LEU A 257 14.98 4.04 16.19
CA LEU A 257 14.44 5.38 16.44
C LEU A 257 14.82 5.90 17.85
N SER A 258 15.84 6.74 17.90
CA SER A 258 16.39 7.23 19.17
C SER A 258 15.40 8.11 19.97
N PRO A 259 15.57 8.25 21.30
CA PRO A 259 14.80 9.21 22.11
C PRO A 259 14.85 10.65 21.58
N GLN A 260 15.98 11.07 20.98
CA GLN A 260 16.12 12.41 20.41
C GLN A 260 15.27 12.56 19.14
N ASN A 261 15.32 11.59 18.22
CA ASN A 261 14.48 11.63 17.01
C ASN A 261 12.99 11.70 17.37
N ARG A 262 12.55 10.96 18.39
CA ARG A 262 11.17 11.02 18.88
C ARG A 262 10.80 12.40 19.42
N THR A 263 11.72 13.05 20.13
CA THR A 263 11.53 14.42 20.64
C THR A 263 11.40 15.42 19.50
N ASP A 264 12.27 15.34 18.50
CA ASP A 264 12.29 16.25 17.34
C ASP A 264 11.02 16.09 16.48
N LEU A 265 10.61 14.84 16.21
CA LEU A 265 9.38 14.54 15.46
C LEU A 265 8.14 15.06 16.19
N LYS A 266 8.10 14.94 17.52
CA LYS A 266 6.98 15.43 18.33
C LYS A 266 6.91 16.95 18.40
N ALA A 267 8.05 17.64 18.24
CA ALA A 267 8.07 19.10 18.09
C ALA A 267 7.45 19.56 16.77
N ILE A 268 7.54 18.74 15.71
CA ILE A 268 6.89 19.02 14.41
C ILE A 268 5.40 18.72 14.49
N PHE A 269 5.02 17.55 15.00
CA PHE A 269 3.62 17.10 15.07
C PHE A 269 3.25 16.71 16.51
N PRO A 270 2.61 17.60 17.30
CA PRO A 270 2.38 17.35 18.73
C PRO A 270 1.51 16.12 19.06
N SER A 271 0.55 15.80 18.19
CA SER A 271 -0.35 14.63 18.33
C SER A 271 0.30 13.34 17.81
N LEU A 272 1.60 13.15 18.12
CA LEU A 272 2.40 12.00 17.73
C LEU A 272 2.63 11.06 18.91
N PHE A 273 2.40 9.77 18.65
CA PHE A 273 2.66 8.64 19.52
C PHE A 273 3.73 7.74 18.90
N PHE A 274 4.36 6.92 19.72
CA PHE A 274 5.43 6.02 19.32
C PHE A 274 5.16 4.64 19.89
N ASN A 275 5.33 3.60 19.07
CA ASN A 275 5.13 2.22 19.47
C ASN A 275 6.36 1.37 19.10
N ASP A 276 7.07 0.88 20.11
CA ASP A 276 8.22 0.00 19.93
C ASP A 276 7.76 -1.45 19.74
N LEU A 277 7.98 -2.00 18.54
CA LEU A 277 7.64 -3.37 18.17
C LEU A 277 8.58 -4.43 18.76
N ASN A 278 9.66 -4.02 19.42
CA ASN A 278 10.53 -4.90 20.22
C ASN A 278 10.15 -4.90 21.72
N GLY A 279 9.11 -4.15 22.10
CA GLY A 279 8.68 -4.00 23.49
C GLY A 279 7.82 -5.17 24.00
N PRO A 280 7.78 -5.41 25.33
CA PRO A 280 7.02 -6.50 25.94
C PRO A 280 5.48 -6.33 25.88
N HIS A 281 4.99 -5.16 25.47
CA HIS A 281 3.56 -4.85 25.34
C HIS A 281 2.95 -5.31 24.01
N VAL A 282 3.79 -5.72 23.07
CA VAL A 282 3.42 -6.17 21.72
C VAL A 282 2.52 -7.41 21.79
N LEU A 283 1.39 -7.36 21.08
CA LEU A 283 0.42 -8.45 20.94
C LEU A 283 0.89 -9.47 19.91
N LEU A 284 1.41 -8.97 18.79
CA LEU A 284 1.95 -9.79 17.71
C LEU A 284 3.42 -9.44 17.51
N ASN A 285 4.30 -10.37 17.89
CA ASN A 285 5.74 -10.23 17.69
C ASN A 285 6.08 -10.20 16.19
N THR A 286 7.05 -9.38 15.85
CA THR A 286 7.73 -9.35 14.56
C THR A 286 9.24 -9.46 14.81
N THR A 287 10.02 -9.78 13.79
CA THR A 287 11.49 -9.73 13.85
C THR A 287 12.00 -8.44 13.21
N HIS A 288 13.24 -8.05 13.55
CA HIS A 288 14.05 -7.06 12.81
C HIS A 288 15.22 -7.72 12.01
N ASP A 289 15.32 -9.06 12.02
CA ASP A 289 16.24 -9.83 11.19
C ASP A 289 15.52 -10.68 10.11
N GLY A 290 16.07 -10.72 8.87
CA GLY A 290 15.60 -11.59 7.77
C GLY A 290 15.32 -10.89 6.43
N PHE A 291 15.21 -11.65 5.32
CA PHE A 291 15.02 -11.12 3.95
C PHE A 291 13.60 -10.59 3.70
N TRP A 292 12.58 -11.15 4.37
CA TRP A 292 11.14 -10.86 4.14
C TRP A 292 10.53 -9.88 5.14
N ILE A 293 11.36 -9.11 5.83
CA ILE A 293 11.00 -8.52 7.11
C ILE A 293 10.11 -7.28 7.04
N ASN A 294 10.32 -6.46 6.01
CA ASN A 294 9.63 -5.17 5.87
C ASN A 294 8.10 -5.35 5.76
N TYR A 295 7.66 -6.54 5.39
CA TYR A 295 6.26 -6.88 5.15
C TYR A 295 5.53 -7.25 6.46
N ASN A 296 6.18 -7.97 7.37
CA ASN A 296 5.59 -8.34 8.66
C ASN A 296 5.39 -7.14 9.59
N VAL A 297 6.22 -6.12 9.45
CA VAL A 297 6.17 -4.91 10.28
C VAL A 297 4.85 -4.15 10.10
N LYS A 298 4.29 -4.04 8.89
CA LYS A 298 3.01 -3.36 8.64
C LYS A 298 1.83 -4.09 9.30
N LEU A 299 1.80 -5.41 9.16
CA LEU A 299 0.79 -6.28 9.77
C LEU A 299 0.85 -6.20 11.31
N ALA A 300 2.06 -6.28 11.87
CA ALA A 300 2.30 -6.07 13.29
C ALA A 300 1.89 -4.67 13.75
N SER A 301 2.18 -3.63 12.96
CA SER A 301 1.87 -2.25 13.31
C SER A 301 0.36 -2.01 13.45
N LEU A 302 -0.45 -2.53 12.53
CA LEU A 302 -1.91 -2.44 12.62
C LEU A 302 -2.46 -3.13 13.87
N LEU A 303 -2.02 -4.37 14.13
CA LEU A 303 -2.47 -5.16 15.28
C LEU A 303 -2.07 -4.52 16.60
N ASN A 304 -0.81 -4.07 16.71
CA ASN A 304 -0.25 -3.48 17.91
C ASN A 304 -0.61 -2.00 18.11
N SER A 305 -1.24 -1.35 17.12
CA SER A 305 -1.61 0.06 17.23
C SER A 305 -2.63 0.32 18.33
N ARG A 306 -2.56 1.49 18.95
CA ARG A 306 -3.56 1.94 19.94
C ARG A 306 -4.93 2.31 19.34
N PHE A 307 -5.03 2.51 18.03
CA PHE A 307 -6.27 3.00 17.44
C PHE A 307 -7.29 1.89 17.27
N ALA A 308 -8.57 2.18 17.52
CA ALA A 308 -9.66 1.25 17.16
C ALA A 308 -9.84 1.19 15.63
N GLU A 309 -9.61 2.32 14.96
CA GLU A 309 -9.75 2.50 13.53
C GLU A 309 -8.44 3.05 12.94
N PRO A 310 -7.38 2.22 12.83
CA PRO A 310 -6.12 2.66 12.22
C PRO A 310 -6.23 2.81 10.70
N MET A 311 -5.59 3.86 10.19
CA MET A 311 -5.22 4.00 8.78
C MET A 311 -3.71 3.77 8.65
N LEU A 312 -3.30 2.70 7.99
CA LEU A 312 -1.89 2.52 7.66
C LEU A 312 -1.52 3.49 6.53
N LEU A 313 -0.40 4.19 6.66
CA LEU A 313 0.24 4.94 5.59
C LEU A 313 1.74 4.61 5.56
N ASP A 314 2.24 4.25 4.38
CA ASP A 314 3.67 4.14 4.14
C ASP A 314 4.36 5.50 4.30
N SER A 315 5.64 5.46 4.70
CA SER A 315 6.41 6.70 4.90
C SER A 315 6.54 7.54 3.62
N ASP A 316 6.51 6.93 2.44
CA ASP A 316 6.53 7.57 1.12
C ASP A 316 5.12 7.78 0.51
N ASN A 317 4.06 7.74 1.33
CA ASN A 317 2.71 7.99 0.90
C ASN A 317 2.18 9.34 1.38
N VAL A 318 2.04 10.29 0.46
CA VAL A 318 1.81 11.70 0.78
C VAL A 318 0.33 12.07 0.62
N PRO A 319 -0.33 12.64 1.65
CA PRO A 319 -1.71 13.09 1.54
C PRO A 319 -1.81 14.33 0.66
N VAL A 320 -2.82 14.33 -0.21
CA VAL A 320 -3.20 15.47 -1.07
C VAL A 320 -4.32 16.29 -0.40
N ALA A 321 -5.14 15.66 0.44
CA ALA A 321 -6.18 16.29 1.24
C ALA A 321 -6.24 15.67 2.65
N ASP A 322 -7.07 16.23 3.54
CA ASP A 322 -7.23 15.71 4.91
C ASP A 322 -7.64 14.22 4.89
N PRO A 323 -6.81 13.31 5.44
CA PRO A 323 -7.11 11.89 5.48
C PRO A 323 -8.36 11.52 6.27
N MET A 324 -8.89 12.42 7.11
CA MET A 324 -10.18 12.21 7.79
C MET A 324 -11.31 11.87 6.81
N ARG A 325 -11.24 12.41 5.59
CA ARG A 325 -12.22 12.16 4.52
C ARG A 325 -12.39 10.66 4.21
N LEU A 326 -11.34 9.85 4.36
CA LEU A 326 -11.45 8.41 4.18
C LEU A 326 -12.39 7.79 5.22
N PHE A 327 -12.26 8.17 6.50
CA PHE A 327 -13.14 7.67 7.57
C PHE A 327 -14.58 8.20 7.45
N GLU A 328 -14.76 9.35 6.82
CA GLU A 328 -16.07 9.96 6.57
C GLU A 328 -16.78 9.37 5.35
N SER A 329 -16.05 8.68 4.46
CA SER A 329 -16.60 8.07 3.25
C SER A 329 -17.72 7.06 3.55
N GLU A 330 -18.72 7.01 2.67
CA GLU A 330 -19.78 6.02 2.70
C GLU A 330 -19.20 4.60 2.59
N THR A 331 -18.18 4.42 1.75
CA THR A 331 -17.46 3.15 1.63
C THR A 331 -16.90 2.70 2.98
N TYR A 332 -16.15 3.55 3.70
CA TYR A 332 -15.62 3.17 5.01
C TYR A 332 -16.72 2.95 6.05
N GLN A 333 -17.74 3.80 6.09
CA GLN A 333 -18.85 3.63 7.05
C GLN A 333 -19.59 2.31 6.86
N ASN A 334 -19.79 1.89 5.60
CA ASN A 334 -20.49 0.66 5.25
C ASN A 334 -19.66 -0.59 5.49
N PHE A 335 -18.41 -0.59 5.03
CA PHE A 335 -17.57 -1.78 5.06
C PHE A 335 -16.67 -1.87 6.30
N GLY A 336 -16.38 -0.75 6.97
CA GLY A 336 -15.37 -0.64 8.03
C GLY A 336 -13.94 -0.88 7.54
N THR A 337 -13.74 -0.98 6.23
CA THR A 337 -12.44 -1.11 5.57
C THR A 337 -12.41 -0.31 4.28
N VAL A 338 -11.22 0.16 3.89
CA VAL A 338 -10.93 0.63 2.54
C VAL A 338 -9.58 0.04 2.12
N PHE A 339 -9.61 -0.86 1.15
CA PHE A 339 -8.44 -1.48 0.55
C PHE A 339 -8.27 -0.97 -0.89
N TYR A 340 -7.06 -0.53 -1.20
CA TYR A 340 -6.77 0.12 -2.47
C TYR A 340 -6.25 -0.88 -3.50
N PRO A 341 -6.66 -0.77 -4.77
CA PRO A 341 -6.13 -1.60 -5.83
C PRO A 341 -4.72 -1.18 -6.24
N ASP A 342 -3.90 -2.16 -6.57
CA ASP A 342 -2.62 -2.06 -7.26
C ASP A 342 -2.84 -2.14 -8.80
N ILE A 343 -1.76 -2.14 -9.58
CA ILE A 343 -1.78 -2.35 -11.04
C ILE A 343 -1.90 -3.82 -11.44
N ALA A 344 -1.34 -4.71 -10.62
CA ALA A 344 -1.25 -6.14 -10.91
C ALA A 344 -2.56 -6.87 -10.60
N ARG A 345 -2.82 -7.95 -11.32
CA ARG A 345 -3.80 -8.97 -10.95
C ARG A 345 -3.07 -10.22 -10.48
N THR A 346 -3.80 -11.08 -9.75
CA THR A 346 -3.26 -12.38 -9.35
C THR A 346 -3.45 -13.42 -10.45
N ARG A 347 -2.41 -14.19 -10.74
CA ARG A 347 -2.48 -15.30 -11.70
C ARG A 347 -3.54 -16.33 -11.31
N PRO A 348 -4.24 -16.96 -12.28
CA PRO A 348 -5.18 -18.04 -11.99
C PRO A 348 -4.54 -19.25 -11.30
N GLN A 349 -3.25 -19.49 -11.57
CA GLN A 349 -2.48 -20.59 -10.99
C GLN A 349 -2.00 -20.32 -9.56
N ASN A 350 -2.20 -19.11 -9.04
CA ASN A 350 -1.73 -18.79 -7.70
C ASN A 350 -2.40 -19.74 -6.67
N PRO A 351 -1.60 -20.51 -5.88
CA PRO A 351 -2.15 -21.46 -4.92
C PRO A 351 -3.10 -20.84 -3.90
N MET A 352 -2.94 -19.54 -3.63
CA MET A 352 -3.74 -18.84 -2.63
C MET A 352 -5.25 -18.85 -2.93
N TRP A 353 -5.64 -18.93 -4.21
CA TRP A 353 -7.04 -19.13 -4.59
C TRP A 353 -7.60 -20.43 -3.98
N ALA A 354 -6.91 -21.55 -4.17
CA ALA A 354 -7.32 -22.84 -3.62
C ALA A 354 -7.16 -22.90 -2.09
N ILE A 355 -6.05 -22.38 -1.55
CA ILE A 355 -5.79 -22.36 -0.10
C ILE A 355 -6.89 -21.60 0.66
N THR A 356 -7.42 -20.51 0.10
CA THR A 356 -8.52 -19.74 0.71
C THR A 356 -9.92 -20.19 0.29
N ASN A 357 -10.02 -21.26 -0.50
CA ASN A 357 -11.27 -21.74 -1.07
C ASN A 357 -12.02 -20.66 -1.88
N THR A 358 -11.27 -19.90 -2.67
CA THR A 358 -11.76 -18.72 -3.40
C THR A 358 -11.59 -18.94 -4.89
N PRO A 359 -12.68 -18.92 -5.69
CA PRO A 359 -12.58 -18.88 -7.14
C PRO A 359 -11.75 -17.67 -7.58
N CYS A 360 -10.89 -17.85 -8.58
CA CYS A 360 -10.12 -16.74 -9.13
C CYS A 360 -11.04 -15.63 -9.65
N ARG A 361 -10.68 -14.36 -9.39
CA ARG A 361 -11.53 -13.21 -9.73
C ARG A 361 -10.88 -12.34 -10.82
N PRO A 362 -11.40 -12.35 -12.07
CA PRO A 362 -10.80 -11.61 -13.18
C PRO A 362 -11.08 -10.11 -13.13
N ASP A 363 -11.99 -9.66 -12.27
CA ASP A 363 -12.39 -8.27 -12.03
C ASP A 363 -11.76 -7.69 -10.76
N GLU A 364 -10.74 -8.34 -10.20
CA GLU A 364 -10.05 -7.91 -9.00
C GLU A 364 -8.57 -7.61 -9.30
N TYR A 365 -8.07 -6.51 -8.73
CA TYR A 365 -6.63 -6.22 -8.69
C TYR A 365 -6.06 -6.71 -7.36
N GLU A 366 -4.77 -6.99 -7.34
CA GLU A 366 -4.04 -7.14 -6.10
C GLU A 366 -4.13 -5.86 -5.27
N MET A 367 -3.87 -5.97 -3.97
CA MET A 367 -3.98 -4.84 -3.07
C MET A 367 -2.67 -4.03 -3.01
N GLU A 368 -2.82 -2.71 -2.90
CA GLU A 368 -1.77 -1.76 -2.56
C GLU A 368 -1.91 -1.41 -1.07
N SER A 369 -0.96 -1.87 -0.25
CA SER A 369 -0.98 -1.66 1.22
C SER A 369 -0.26 -0.40 1.67
N GLY A 370 0.28 0.41 0.76
CA GLY A 370 0.83 1.72 1.07
C GLY A 370 -0.19 2.66 1.74
N GLN A 371 -1.48 2.42 1.54
CA GLN A 371 -2.57 3.01 2.31
C GLN A 371 -3.74 2.05 2.45
N LEU A 372 -4.25 1.91 3.67
CA LEU A 372 -5.50 1.20 3.95
C LEU A 372 -6.10 1.71 5.25
N ALA A 373 -7.40 1.47 5.45
CA ALA A 373 -8.03 1.66 6.76
C ALA A 373 -8.85 0.45 7.15
N VAL A 374 -8.93 0.19 8.45
CA VAL A 374 -9.63 -0.97 9.01
C VAL A 374 -10.20 -0.64 10.39
N ASP A 375 -11.43 -1.06 10.66
CA ASP A 375 -12.04 -1.02 12.00
C ASP A 375 -11.68 -2.31 12.77
N LYS A 376 -10.74 -2.23 13.69
CA LYS A 376 -10.29 -3.39 14.49
C LYS A 376 -11.41 -3.96 15.35
N ARG A 377 -12.40 -3.15 15.74
CA ARG A 377 -13.54 -3.65 16.52
C ARG A 377 -14.33 -4.69 15.74
N ARG A 378 -14.35 -4.59 14.41
CA ARG A 378 -15.05 -5.50 13.49
C ARG A 378 -14.13 -6.57 12.92
N PHE A 379 -12.88 -6.25 12.63
CA PHE A 379 -11.99 -7.09 11.81
C PHE A 379 -10.71 -7.55 12.52
N TRP A 380 -10.75 -7.64 13.85
CA TRP A 380 -9.63 -8.11 14.67
C TRP A 380 -9.09 -9.48 14.22
N TYR A 381 -9.97 -10.45 13.95
CA TYR A 381 -9.58 -11.79 13.53
C TYR A 381 -9.03 -11.83 12.11
N HIS A 382 -9.56 -11.01 11.21
CA HIS A 382 -9.09 -10.92 9.83
C HIS A 382 -7.66 -10.38 9.74
N LEU A 383 -7.34 -9.36 10.54
CA LEU A 383 -5.97 -8.83 10.63
C LEU A 383 -4.98 -9.87 11.17
N GLN A 384 -5.40 -10.68 12.14
CA GLN A 384 -4.58 -11.79 12.63
C GLN A 384 -4.34 -12.86 11.56
N LEU A 385 -5.34 -13.19 10.74
CA LEU A 385 -5.17 -14.12 9.63
C LEU A 385 -4.26 -13.54 8.54
N ALA A 386 -4.37 -12.25 8.24
CA ALA A 386 -3.44 -11.58 7.32
C ALA A 386 -2.00 -11.66 7.85
N ALA A 387 -1.81 -11.43 9.16
CA ALA A 387 -0.51 -11.59 9.81
C ALA A 387 0.01 -13.02 9.77
N PHE A 388 -0.86 -14.01 9.94
CA PHE A 388 -0.50 -15.43 9.79
C PHE A 388 0.04 -15.72 8.40
N PHE A 389 -0.60 -15.21 7.34
CA PHE A 389 -0.09 -15.37 5.97
C PHE A 389 1.24 -14.62 5.74
N GLY A 390 1.38 -13.40 6.27
CA GLY A 390 2.63 -12.63 6.18
C GLY A 390 3.82 -13.32 6.85
N HIS A 391 3.61 -13.92 8.03
CA HIS A 391 4.67 -14.53 8.83
C HIS A 391 5.20 -15.88 8.32
N HIS A 392 4.51 -16.51 7.37
CA HIS A 392 4.95 -17.79 6.83
C HIS A 392 5.60 -17.59 5.47
N ASP A 393 6.91 -17.87 5.40
CA ASP A 393 7.72 -17.78 4.18
C ASP A 393 7.09 -18.52 2.98
N TYR A 394 6.36 -19.60 3.24
CA TYR A 394 5.63 -20.37 2.21
C TYR A 394 4.73 -19.48 1.33
N TYR A 395 4.00 -18.53 1.90
CA TYR A 395 3.11 -17.68 1.12
C TYR A 395 3.87 -16.60 0.35
N GLN A 396 5.08 -16.24 0.79
CA GLN A 396 5.90 -15.20 0.16
C GLN A 396 6.48 -15.63 -1.20
N ASP A 397 6.40 -16.93 -1.52
CA ASP A 397 6.75 -17.47 -2.85
C ASP A 397 5.76 -17.04 -3.96
N PHE A 398 4.53 -16.68 -3.59
CA PHE A 398 3.44 -16.37 -4.53
C PHE A 398 2.53 -15.21 -4.09
N LEU A 399 2.76 -14.61 -2.92
CA LEU A 399 2.23 -13.31 -2.51
C LEU A 399 3.41 -12.36 -2.31
N LEU A 400 3.36 -11.17 -2.89
CA LEU A 400 4.43 -10.19 -2.69
C LEU A 400 4.21 -9.45 -1.36
N GLY A 401 4.87 -9.91 -0.30
CA GLY A 401 4.86 -9.22 0.98
C GLY A 401 3.50 -9.20 1.67
N ASP A 402 3.23 -8.12 2.40
CA ASP A 402 2.00 -7.95 3.18
C ASP A 402 0.79 -7.59 2.34
N LYS A 403 1.03 -6.99 1.15
CA LYS A 403 0.01 -6.26 0.41
C LYS A 403 -1.24 -7.08 0.19
N ASP A 404 -1.04 -8.30 -0.29
CA ASP A 404 -2.12 -9.19 -0.69
C ASP A 404 -2.56 -10.15 0.42
N CYS A 405 -1.81 -10.20 1.54
CA CYS A 405 -2.19 -10.97 2.71
C CYS A 405 -3.50 -10.47 3.31
N PHE A 406 -3.73 -9.15 3.33
CA PHE A 406 -5.00 -8.56 3.76
C PHE A 406 -6.17 -9.05 2.89
N ARG A 407 -6.04 -8.91 1.57
CA ARG A 407 -7.07 -9.29 0.60
C ARG A 407 -7.43 -10.77 0.73
N PHE A 408 -6.43 -11.65 0.79
CA PHE A 408 -6.65 -13.09 0.91
C PHE A 408 -7.16 -13.52 2.29
N ALA A 409 -6.86 -12.81 3.38
CA ALA A 409 -7.49 -13.05 4.67
C ALA A 409 -9.01 -12.77 4.63
N TRP A 410 -9.43 -11.71 3.96
CA TRP A 410 -10.86 -11.41 3.75
C TRP A 410 -11.54 -12.45 2.85
N HIS A 411 -10.85 -12.92 1.79
CA HIS A 411 -11.36 -13.99 0.94
C HIS A 411 -11.49 -15.34 1.67
N ALA A 412 -10.48 -15.69 2.48
CA ALA A 412 -10.50 -16.90 3.32
C ALA A 412 -11.70 -16.88 4.27
N LEU A 413 -11.98 -15.73 4.88
CA LEU A 413 -13.07 -15.53 5.84
C LEU A 413 -14.38 -15.06 5.18
N LYS A 414 -14.51 -15.20 3.84
CA LYS A 414 -15.72 -14.87 3.05
C LYS A 414 -16.35 -13.52 3.38
N THR A 415 -15.51 -12.52 3.65
CA THR A 415 -15.92 -11.21 4.13
C THR A 415 -15.71 -10.16 3.03
N PRO A 416 -16.72 -9.34 2.70
CA PRO A 416 -16.53 -8.24 1.76
C PRO A 416 -15.70 -7.11 2.39
N TYR A 417 -15.02 -6.32 1.56
CA TYR A 417 -14.27 -5.14 1.99
C TYR A 417 -14.56 -3.95 1.08
N GLY A 418 -14.38 -2.75 1.62
CA GLY A 418 -14.54 -1.51 0.87
C GLY A 418 -13.34 -1.28 -0.04
N ARG A 419 -13.59 -0.67 -1.20
CA ARG A 419 -12.58 -0.31 -2.18
C ARG A 419 -12.99 0.97 -2.90
N PRO A 420 -12.04 1.77 -3.41
CA PRO A 420 -12.39 2.91 -4.24
C PRO A 420 -13.22 2.53 -5.47
N ALA A 421 -14.20 3.35 -5.80
CA ALA A 421 -14.99 3.20 -7.03
C ALA A 421 -14.15 3.45 -8.30
N ARG A 422 -13.05 4.20 -8.15
CA ARG A 422 -12.11 4.54 -9.22
C ARG A 422 -10.76 3.85 -8.99
N TRP A 423 -10.24 3.19 -10.02
CA TRP A 423 -8.87 2.66 -10.03
C TRP A 423 -7.82 3.78 -10.00
N LEU A 424 -6.57 3.43 -9.72
CA LEU A 424 -5.49 4.40 -9.52
C LEU A 424 -5.20 5.26 -10.75
N THR A 425 -4.62 6.43 -10.50
CA THR A 425 -4.05 7.31 -11.53
C THR A 425 -2.52 7.24 -11.44
N SER A 426 -1.85 7.03 -12.56
CA SER A 426 -0.39 7.16 -12.62
C SER A 426 -0.04 8.65 -12.69
N VAL A 427 0.77 9.15 -11.76
CA VAL A 427 1.19 10.56 -11.70
C VAL A 427 2.71 10.64 -11.81
N GLY A 428 3.20 11.61 -12.58
CA GLY A 428 4.61 11.93 -12.65
C GLY A 428 4.90 13.05 -13.64
N TYR A 429 5.79 12.81 -14.60
CA TYR A 429 6.21 13.82 -15.58
C TYR A 429 6.38 13.22 -16.98
N VAL A 430 6.37 14.10 -17.99
CA VAL A 430 6.78 13.76 -19.36
C VAL A 430 8.16 14.34 -19.59
N ALA A 431 9.17 13.47 -19.65
CA ALA A 431 10.53 13.86 -19.92
C ALA A 431 10.73 14.13 -21.42
N ARG A 432 11.31 15.28 -21.75
CA ARG A 432 11.69 15.64 -23.13
C ARG A 432 13.17 16.02 -23.20
N PRO A 433 13.86 15.81 -24.33
CA PRO A 433 15.22 16.31 -24.53
C PRO A 433 15.35 17.81 -24.25
N LYS A 434 16.52 18.27 -23.79
CA LYS A 434 16.74 19.67 -23.36
C LYS A 434 16.57 20.72 -24.47
N ASP A 435 16.70 20.30 -25.73
CA ASP A 435 16.50 21.14 -26.91
C ASP A 435 15.04 21.21 -27.38
N LYS A 436 14.14 20.49 -26.71
CA LYS A 436 12.70 20.54 -26.93
C LYS A 436 12.02 21.38 -25.86
N ILE A 437 10.89 21.99 -26.20
CA ILE A 437 10.08 22.72 -25.22
C ILE A 437 9.53 21.71 -24.17
N PRO A 438 9.30 22.12 -22.91
CA PRO A 438 8.83 21.20 -21.87
C PRO A 438 7.32 20.92 -21.93
N PHE A 439 6.90 19.76 -21.41
CA PHE A 439 5.48 19.46 -21.16
C PHE A 439 5.02 20.03 -19.81
N PRO A 440 3.76 20.51 -19.67
CA PRO A 440 2.80 20.74 -20.75
C PRO A 440 3.12 21.99 -21.59
N TYR A 441 2.65 21.97 -22.84
CA TYR A 441 2.79 23.08 -23.77
C TYR A 441 1.51 23.92 -23.78
N GLU A 442 1.62 25.23 -23.53
CA GLU A 442 0.45 26.13 -23.55
C GLU A 442 0.07 26.59 -24.97
N GLU A 443 1.03 26.67 -25.90
CA GLU A 443 0.79 27.07 -27.30
C GLU A 443 1.75 26.36 -28.26
N VAL A 444 1.23 25.85 -29.40
CA VAL A 444 2.08 25.34 -30.49
C VAL A 444 2.61 26.50 -31.30
N GLY A 445 3.91 26.79 -31.15
CA GLY A 445 4.60 27.78 -31.95
C GLY A 445 4.51 27.45 -33.44
N THR A 446 4.20 28.46 -34.26
CA THR A 446 3.96 28.36 -35.71
C THR A 446 5.17 27.90 -36.56
N ASN A 447 6.29 27.50 -35.93
CA ASN A 447 7.55 27.17 -36.59
C ASN A 447 8.06 25.75 -36.26
N GLU A 448 7.30 24.91 -35.57
CA GLU A 448 7.68 23.52 -35.32
C GLU A 448 6.97 22.56 -36.29
N THR A 449 7.71 21.56 -36.79
CA THR A 449 7.19 20.50 -37.68
C THR A 449 6.41 19.42 -36.93
N GLU A 450 6.35 19.49 -35.60
CA GLU A 450 5.57 18.59 -34.75
C GLU A 450 4.10 19.04 -34.73
N THR A 451 3.17 18.12 -35.00
CA THR A 451 1.74 18.39 -34.85
C THR A 451 1.40 18.60 -33.38
N ILE A 452 0.34 19.39 -33.11
CA ILE A 452 -0.26 19.54 -31.78
C ILE A 452 -0.46 18.15 -31.11
N GLU A 453 -0.92 17.16 -31.87
CA GLU A 453 -1.17 15.81 -31.39
C GLU A 453 0.10 14.99 -31.07
N GLU A 454 1.21 15.24 -31.77
CA GLU A 454 2.52 14.68 -31.45
C GLU A 454 3.10 15.33 -30.20
N ALA A 455 3.00 16.66 -30.06
CA ALA A 455 3.45 17.39 -28.87
C ALA A 455 2.65 17.02 -27.60
N TYR A 456 1.34 16.77 -27.72
CA TYR A 456 0.49 16.27 -26.62
C TYR A 456 0.85 14.87 -26.14
N GLN A 457 1.51 14.05 -26.97
CA GLN A 457 2.05 12.74 -26.58
C GLN A 457 3.47 12.84 -26.01
N GLY A 458 3.97 14.06 -25.82
CA GLY A 458 5.34 14.36 -25.43
C GLY A 458 6.30 14.56 -26.61
N GLY A 459 5.89 14.30 -27.85
CA GLY A 459 6.72 14.39 -29.05
C GLY A 459 7.66 13.18 -29.22
N PRO A 460 8.37 13.09 -30.37
CA PRO A 460 9.42 12.09 -30.55
C PRO A 460 10.49 12.21 -29.46
N ASP A 461 11.01 11.06 -29.02
CA ASP A 461 12.03 10.92 -27.96
C ASP A 461 11.57 11.34 -26.54
N SER A 462 10.27 11.50 -26.32
CA SER A 462 9.73 11.71 -24.98
C SER A 462 9.48 10.44 -24.21
N VAL A 463 9.58 10.57 -22.88
CA VAL A 463 9.36 9.46 -21.96
C VAL A 463 8.40 9.93 -20.87
N TYR A 464 7.19 9.40 -20.88
CA TYR A 464 6.33 9.48 -19.70
C TYR A 464 6.91 8.60 -18.59
N CYS A 465 7.11 9.19 -17.42
CA CYS A 465 7.47 8.46 -16.21
C CYS A 465 6.45 8.71 -15.09
N GLY A 466 5.55 7.76 -14.88
CA GLY A 466 4.65 7.73 -13.73
C GLY A 466 5.36 7.17 -12.51
N HIS A 467 5.75 8.02 -11.58
CA HIS A 467 6.54 7.63 -10.40
C HIS A 467 5.72 7.51 -9.11
N SER A 468 4.48 8.00 -9.14
CA SER A 468 3.56 7.98 -8.00
C SER A 468 2.20 7.40 -8.39
N PHE A 469 1.60 6.63 -7.48
CA PHE A 469 0.20 6.19 -7.59
C PHE A 469 -0.71 7.21 -6.92
N GLY A 470 -1.53 7.88 -7.72
CA GLY A 470 -2.67 8.67 -7.29
C GLY A 470 -3.81 7.76 -6.86
N GLN A 471 -3.97 7.63 -5.55
CA GLN A 471 -4.95 6.76 -4.91
C GLN A 471 -6.16 7.60 -4.48
N HIS A 472 -7.32 7.23 -5.01
CA HIS A 472 -8.52 8.08 -5.00
C HIS A 472 -9.33 7.97 -3.71
N HIS A 473 -10.03 9.04 -3.36
CA HIS A 473 -11.11 8.97 -2.37
C HIS A 473 -12.07 7.83 -2.75
N PRO A 474 -12.57 7.03 -1.80
CA PRO A 474 -13.23 5.79 -2.17
C PRO A 474 -14.61 5.97 -2.81
N ASP A 475 -15.31 7.07 -2.49
CA ASP A 475 -16.65 7.33 -3.03
C ASP A 475 -16.60 8.18 -4.30
N GLY A 476 -17.23 7.67 -5.36
CA GLY A 476 -17.45 8.37 -6.63
C GLY A 476 -16.50 7.94 -7.76
N VAL A 477 -17.01 7.90 -8.98
CA VAL A 477 -16.22 7.55 -10.18
C VAL A 477 -15.26 8.67 -10.62
N ASP A 478 -15.58 9.91 -10.24
CA ASP A 478 -14.77 11.11 -10.44
C ASP A 478 -14.13 11.59 -9.12
N ALA A 479 -13.94 10.66 -8.18
CA ALA A 479 -13.35 10.96 -6.89
C ALA A 479 -11.96 11.59 -7.03
N PRO A 480 -11.60 12.61 -6.24
CA PRO A 480 -10.28 13.21 -6.28
C PRO A 480 -9.22 12.25 -5.75
N ILE A 481 -7.96 12.48 -6.11
CA ILE A 481 -6.81 11.81 -5.49
C ILE A 481 -6.72 12.25 -4.03
N LEU A 482 -6.67 11.28 -3.12
CA LEU A 482 -6.50 11.53 -1.68
C LEU A 482 -5.04 11.35 -1.26
N PHE A 483 -4.31 10.44 -1.91
CA PHE A 483 -2.93 10.12 -1.60
C PHE A 483 -2.08 9.95 -2.86
N LEU A 484 -0.81 10.36 -2.79
CA LEU A 484 0.23 10.06 -3.78
C LEU A 484 1.25 9.11 -3.15
N HIS A 485 1.17 7.83 -3.51
CA HIS A 485 2.11 6.81 -3.07
C HIS A 485 3.35 6.80 -3.98
N GLY A 486 4.48 7.30 -3.47
CA GLY A 486 5.71 7.54 -4.22
C GLY A 486 6.63 6.31 -4.32
N GLY A 487 6.09 5.10 -4.40
CA GLY A 487 6.87 3.86 -4.34
C GLY A 487 8.00 3.76 -5.38
N LEU A 488 7.84 4.37 -6.56
CA LEU A 488 8.86 4.37 -7.62
C LEU A 488 9.79 5.59 -7.59
N VAL A 489 9.45 6.64 -6.83
CA VAL A 489 10.31 7.82 -6.65
C VAL A 489 11.69 7.42 -6.13
N LYS A 490 11.74 6.40 -5.26
CA LYS A 490 13.00 5.86 -4.70
C LYS A 490 13.93 5.20 -5.73
N THR A 491 13.43 4.91 -6.94
CA THR A 491 14.20 4.32 -8.03
C THR A 491 14.72 5.35 -9.02
N LEU A 492 14.27 6.61 -8.89
CA LEU A 492 14.65 7.68 -9.80
C LEU A 492 16.05 8.20 -9.49
N ASN A 493 16.83 8.43 -10.54
CA ASN A 493 18.13 9.06 -10.41
C ASN A 493 18.00 10.57 -10.13
N LYS A 494 19.02 11.10 -9.45
CA LYS A 494 19.14 12.54 -9.16
C LYS A 494 19.03 13.36 -10.44
N GLU A 495 19.71 12.94 -11.50
CA GLU A 495 19.76 13.63 -12.79
C GLU A 495 18.39 13.69 -13.46
N GLN A 496 17.58 12.63 -13.34
CA GLN A 496 16.22 12.61 -13.89
C GLN A 496 15.29 13.53 -13.10
N ILE A 497 15.40 13.56 -11.78
CA ILE A 497 14.61 14.46 -10.93
C ILE A 497 14.99 15.92 -11.21
N VAL A 498 16.28 16.22 -11.32
CA VAL A 498 16.79 17.54 -11.70
C VAL A 498 16.28 17.92 -13.10
N HIS A 499 16.36 17.00 -14.06
CA HIS A 499 15.85 17.23 -15.42
C HIS A 499 14.36 17.56 -15.42
N ALA A 500 13.54 16.74 -14.73
CA ALA A 500 12.10 16.98 -14.64
C ALA A 500 11.79 18.34 -14.01
N ARG A 501 12.48 18.72 -12.91
CA ARG A 501 12.18 19.97 -12.19
C ARG A 501 12.70 21.22 -12.90
N GLU A 502 13.94 21.20 -13.36
CA GLU A 502 14.60 22.39 -13.93
C GLU A 502 14.27 22.57 -15.41
N HIS A 503 14.05 21.47 -16.13
CA HIS A 503 13.75 21.50 -17.56
C HIS A 503 12.30 21.13 -17.86
N GLY A 504 11.71 20.17 -17.14
CA GLY A 504 10.37 19.60 -17.40
C GLY A 504 9.18 20.34 -16.76
N GLN A 505 9.33 21.63 -16.43
CA GLN A 505 8.33 22.47 -15.71
C GLN A 505 7.90 21.95 -14.32
N GLY A 506 8.49 20.86 -13.83
CA GLY A 506 8.15 20.26 -12.54
C GLY A 506 8.23 18.73 -12.56
N PHE A 507 8.08 18.16 -11.37
CA PHE A 507 8.12 16.72 -11.13
C PHE A 507 6.75 16.04 -11.11
N PHE A 508 5.69 16.77 -10.77
CA PHE A 508 4.29 16.30 -10.75
C PHE A 508 3.45 17.04 -11.80
N THR A 509 3.89 16.99 -13.07
CA THR A 509 3.33 17.79 -14.17
C THR A 509 2.39 17.02 -15.08
N ALA A 510 2.45 15.69 -15.07
CA ALA A 510 1.70 14.83 -15.96
C ALA A 510 1.03 13.66 -15.23
N TYR A 511 -0.07 13.17 -15.78
CA TYR A 511 -0.71 11.96 -15.29
C TYR A 511 -1.29 11.12 -16.43
N LYS A 512 -1.46 9.82 -16.18
CA LYS A 512 -2.25 8.90 -17.00
C LYS A 512 -3.32 8.25 -16.12
N SER A 513 -4.58 8.40 -16.52
CA SER A 513 -5.73 7.77 -15.85
C SER A 513 -6.58 7.07 -16.90
N SER A 514 -6.81 5.76 -16.74
CA SER A 514 -7.58 4.99 -17.73
C SER A 514 -9.04 5.43 -17.75
N ILE A 515 -9.64 5.50 -18.94
CA ILE A 515 -11.09 5.68 -19.08
C ILE A 515 -11.89 4.50 -18.48
N LYS A 516 -11.24 3.35 -18.26
CA LYS A 516 -11.79 2.18 -17.58
C LYS A 516 -11.68 2.30 -16.06
N ALA A 517 -11.01 3.33 -15.54
CA ALA A 517 -10.75 3.47 -14.10
C ALA A 517 -12.04 3.55 -13.27
N GLY A 518 -13.14 4.10 -13.81
CA GLY A 518 -14.44 4.15 -13.12
C GLY A 518 -15.17 2.81 -13.03
N VAL A 519 -14.61 1.74 -13.58
CA VAL A 519 -15.16 0.38 -13.49
C VAL A 519 -14.02 -0.59 -13.23
N ILE A 520 -13.80 -0.93 -11.95
CA ILE A 520 -13.00 -2.12 -11.62
C ILE A 520 -13.78 -3.33 -12.14
N SER A 521 -13.50 -3.68 -13.39
CA SER A 521 -14.21 -4.65 -14.22
C SER A 521 -13.23 -5.73 -14.71
N ASN A 522 -13.77 -6.71 -15.42
CA ASN A 522 -13.01 -7.66 -16.22
C ASN A 522 -12.26 -7.03 -17.41
N VAL A 523 -12.41 -5.72 -17.66
CA VAL A 523 -11.70 -5.05 -18.74
C VAL A 523 -10.24 -4.82 -18.33
N VAL A 524 -9.33 -5.29 -19.18
CA VAL A 524 -7.89 -5.20 -18.96
C VAL A 524 -7.37 -3.85 -19.48
N GLU A 525 -6.62 -3.13 -18.66
CA GLU A 525 -5.83 -1.97 -19.09
C GLU A 525 -4.36 -2.38 -19.18
N LYS A 526 -3.71 -2.00 -20.27
CA LYS A 526 -2.31 -2.38 -20.51
C LYS A 526 -1.38 -1.46 -19.73
N VAL A 527 -1.23 -1.78 -18.45
CA VAL A 527 -0.38 -1.10 -17.48
C VAL A 527 0.85 -1.96 -17.20
N ARG A 528 2.00 -1.35 -16.96
CA ARG A 528 3.19 -2.04 -16.45
C ARG A 528 4.17 -1.08 -15.79
N ILE A 529 5.06 -1.61 -14.96
CA ILE A 529 6.30 -0.91 -14.60
C ILE A 529 7.31 -1.13 -15.72
N LYS A 530 7.69 -0.06 -16.41
CA LYS A 530 8.75 -0.06 -17.42
C LYS A 530 10.04 0.52 -16.85
N TRP A 531 11.13 0.18 -17.52
CA TRP A 531 12.46 0.69 -17.25
C TRP A 531 12.70 1.99 -18.02
N ASP A 532 13.27 2.99 -17.35
CA ASP A 532 13.67 4.27 -17.92
C ASP A 532 15.14 4.54 -17.69
N ALA A 533 15.92 4.52 -18.76
CA ALA A 533 17.37 4.77 -18.73
C ALA A 533 17.72 6.27 -18.65
N GLY A 534 16.72 7.17 -18.69
CA GLY A 534 16.90 8.61 -18.53
C GLY A 534 17.79 9.27 -19.57
N THR A 535 17.87 8.70 -20.79
CA THR A 535 18.74 9.19 -21.88
C THR A 535 18.42 10.62 -22.32
N TYR A 536 17.25 11.14 -21.97
CA TYR A 536 16.84 12.54 -22.19
C TYR A 536 17.57 13.54 -21.28
N ALA A 537 18.12 13.10 -20.15
CA ALA A 537 18.73 13.98 -19.15
C ALA A 537 20.19 14.36 -19.45
N GLY A 538 20.87 13.60 -20.31
CA GLY A 538 22.32 13.75 -20.58
C GLY A 538 23.03 12.40 -20.55
N GLU A 539 24.35 12.41 -20.30
CA GLU A 539 25.26 11.25 -20.32
C GLU A 539 24.65 9.97 -19.70
N ASN A 540 25.09 8.80 -20.20
CA ASN A 540 24.66 7.47 -19.76
C ASN A 540 24.47 7.40 -18.25
N LEU A 541 23.22 7.36 -17.80
CA LEU A 541 22.93 7.18 -16.39
C LEU A 541 23.35 5.76 -15.99
N ASP A 542 24.11 5.64 -14.90
CA ASP A 542 24.62 4.36 -14.41
C ASP A 542 23.51 3.44 -13.86
N HIS A 543 22.29 3.96 -13.71
CA HIS A 543 21.14 3.27 -13.14
C HIS A 543 19.87 3.51 -13.96
N VAL A 544 19.02 2.48 -14.02
CA VAL A 544 17.77 2.49 -14.78
C VAL A 544 16.62 2.59 -13.80
N SER A 545 15.79 3.61 -13.95
CA SER A 545 14.66 3.87 -13.06
C SER A 545 13.42 3.10 -13.47
N GLN A 546 12.46 3.03 -12.55
CA GLN A 546 11.17 2.40 -12.78
C GLN A 546 10.08 3.44 -12.92
N CYS A 547 9.22 3.25 -13.92
CA CYS A 547 8.11 4.14 -14.20
C CYS A 547 6.87 3.30 -14.53
N THR A 548 5.75 3.60 -13.88
CA THR A 548 4.46 3.02 -14.26
C THR A 548 3.94 3.71 -15.50
N ASP A 549 3.54 2.93 -16.49
CA ASP A 549 3.03 3.42 -17.75
C ASP A 549 1.77 2.64 -18.16
N MET A 550 0.79 3.38 -18.66
CA MET A 550 -0.41 2.84 -19.30
C MET A 550 -0.25 3.07 -20.80
N GLU A 551 0.04 2.00 -21.56
CA GLU A 551 0.48 2.10 -22.97
C GLU A 551 -0.52 2.83 -23.85
N ASN A 552 -1.80 2.53 -23.65
CA ASN A 552 -2.89 3.01 -24.49
C ASN A 552 -3.53 4.29 -23.97
N VAL A 553 -2.98 4.87 -22.89
CA VAL A 553 -3.49 6.10 -22.27
C VAL A 553 -2.51 7.22 -22.57
N LYS A 554 -3.02 8.32 -23.12
CA LYS A 554 -2.22 9.53 -23.37
C LYS A 554 -1.99 10.28 -22.05
N PRO A 555 -0.78 10.83 -21.81
CA PRO A 555 -0.55 11.68 -20.65
C PRO A 555 -1.31 13.00 -20.78
N LEU A 556 -1.79 13.52 -19.66
CA LEU A 556 -2.49 14.80 -19.54
C LEU A 556 -1.80 15.68 -18.48
N PRO A 557 -1.89 17.02 -18.59
CA PRO A 557 -1.33 17.93 -17.60
C PRO A 557 -2.04 17.80 -16.25
N VAL A 558 -1.26 17.76 -15.18
CA VAL A 558 -1.78 17.86 -13.82
C VAL A 558 -2.39 19.25 -13.58
N GLY A 559 -3.48 19.33 -12.80
CA GLY A 559 -4.16 20.57 -12.45
C GLY A 559 -5.35 20.90 -13.35
N ASP A 560 -5.71 20.00 -14.28
CA ASP A 560 -6.93 20.10 -15.06
C ASP A 560 -8.19 19.81 -14.21
N SER A 561 -9.38 19.74 -14.84
CA SER A 561 -10.62 19.46 -14.12
C SER A 561 -10.69 18.10 -13.44
N HIS A 562 -9.80 17.15 -13.78
CA HIS A 562 -9.77 15.81 -13.21
C HIS A 562 -8.73 15.64 -12.09
N THR A 563 -7.77 16.58 -12.00
CA THR A 563 -6.66 16.54 -11.03
C THR A 563 -6.43 17.89 -10.36
N SER A 564 -7.48 18.72 -10.27
CA SER A 564 -7.41 20.09 -9.74
C SER A 564 -6.86 20.18 -8.30
N GLU A 565 -7.03 19.13 -7.52
CA GLU A 565 -6.48 18.97 -6.17
C GLU A 565 -4.94 18.96 -6.13
N LEU A 566 -4.28 18.73 -7.27
CA LEU A 566 -2.83 18.69 -7.39
C LEU A 566 -2.19 20.02 -7.83
N LEU A 567 -2.97 21.07 -8.14
CA LEU A 567 -2.48 22.31 -8.77
C LEU A 567 -1.31 22.99 -8.02
N ASN A 568 -1.26 22.89 -6.69
CA ASN A 568 -0.18 23.44 -5.85
C ASN A 568 0.58 22.36 -5.07
N PHE A 569 0.39 21.09 -5.43
CA PHE A 569 0.94 19.98 -4.66
C PHE A 569 2.48 19.99 -4.64
N GLU A 570 3.12 20.21 -5.80
CA GLU A 570 4.59 20.20 -5.87
C GLU A 570 5.24 21.34 -5.07
N GLU A 571 4.59 22.51 -5.01
CA GLU A 571 5.06 23.61 -4.18
C GLU A 571 5.03 23.23 -2.70
N ALA A 572 3.88 22.70 -2.23
CA ALA A 572 3.73 22.22 -0.86
C ALA A 572 4.72 21.09 -0.53
N PHE A 573 4.88 20.14 -1.45
CA PHE A 573 5.84 19.03 -1.32
C PHE A 573 7.29 19.55 -1.25
N THR A 574 7.64 20.55 -2.05
CA THR A 574 8.95 21.21 -2.00
C THR A 574 9.18 21.88 -0.65
N GLN A 575 8.21 22.65 -0.15
CA GLN A 575 8.27 23.32 1.15
C GLN A 575 8.35 22.31 2.32
N ALA A 576 7.71 21.15 2.16
CA ALA A 576 7.81 20.03 3.10
C ALA A 576 9.19 19.36 3.10
N GLY A 577 10.07 19.67 2.15
CA GLY A 577 11.38 19.05 2.00
C GLY A 577 11.36 17.76 1.17
N GLY A 578 10.32 17.56 0.33
CA GLY A 578 10.08 16.35 -0.44
C GLY A 578 11.20 15.93 -1.39
N PHE A 579 12.08 16.86 -1.77
CA PHE A 579 13.25 16.61 -2.62
C PHE A 579 14.57 16.46 -1.84
N TRP A 580 14.50 15.99 -0.59
CA TRP A 580 15.67 15.73 0.27
C TRP A 580 16.75 14.88 -0.42
N MET A 581 16.36 13.97 -1.31
CA MET A 581 17.23 13.13 -2.13
C MET A 581 18.16 13.89 -3.09
N LEU A 582 17.88 15.16 -3.38
CA LEU A 582 18.78 16.01 -4.16
C LEU A 582 19.93 16.60 -3.32
N ASN A 583 19.79 16.58 -1.99
CA ASN A 583 20.78 17.10 -1.06
C ASN A 583 21.74 15.99 -0.63
N GLU A 584 22.98 16.04 -1.13
CA GLU A 584 24.00 15.02 -0.85
C GLU A 584 24.39 14.91 0.62
N THR A 585 24.26 16.00 1.38
CA THR A 585 24.48 15.95 2.83
C THR A 585 23.39 15.13 3.49
N LEU A 586 22.12 15.40 3.21
CA LEU A 586 20.99 14.64 3.78
C LEU A 586 20.94 13.19 3.29
N TRP A 587 21.34 12.95 2.04
CA TRP A 587 21.34 11.64 1.43
C TRP A 587 22.42 10.71 2.00
N ASN A 588 23.59 11.26 2.36
CA ASN A 588 24.73 10.49 2.84
C ASN A 588 24.94 10.56 4.37
N SER A 589 24.40 11.55 5.07
CA SER A 589 24.76 11.78 6.48
C SER A 589 24.14 10.82 7.45
N GLY A 590 23.05 10.13 7.07
CA GLY A 590 22.29 9.20 7.91
C GLY A 590 21.63 9.79 9.16
N ASN A 591 22.17 10.90 9.66
CA ASN A 591 21.61 11.72 10.70
C ASN A 591 20.52 12.60 10.10
N VAL A 592 19.34 12.56 10.73
CA VAL A 592 18.35 13.65 10.66
C VAL A 592 19.05 14.91 11.19
N PRO A 593 19.24 15.96 10.38
CA PRO A 593 19.81 17.21 10.88
C PRO A 593 18.99 17.75 12.05
N SER A 594 19.65 18.42 12.99
CA SER A 594 18.98 19.36 13.87
C SER A 594 18.42 20.49 13.00
N PHE A 595 17.13 20.46 12.70
CA PHE A 595 16.47 21.45 11.84
C PHE A 595 16.09 22.72 12.61
N GLU A 596 17.04 23.28 13.37
CA GLU A 596 16.95 24.67 13.81
C GLU A 596 17.19 25.58 12.61
N GLY A 597 16.11 26.21 12.12
CA GLY A 597 16.20 27.32 11.18
C GLY A 597 16.30 26.93 9.71
N THR A 598 15.17 26.83 9.03
CA THR A 598 15.03 27.30 7.65
C THR A 598 13.62 27.91 7.52
N PRO A 599 13.50 29.10 6.91
CA PRO A 599 12.34 29.97 7.05
C PRO A 599 11.06 29.44 6.41
#